data_AF-G1WY97-F1
#
_entry.id   AF-G1WY97-F1
#
_cell.length_a   1.000
_cell.length_b   1.000
_cell.length_c   1.000
_cell.angle_alpha   90.00
_cell.angle_beta   90.00
_cell.angle_gamma   90.00
#
_symmetry.space_group_name_H-M   'P 1'
#
loop_
_entity.id
_entity.type
_entity.pdbx_description
1 polymer ?
#
loop_
_entity_poly.entity_id
_entity_poly.type
_entity_poly.pdbx_seq_one_letter_code
_entity_poly.pdbx_strand_id
1 'polypeptide(L)'
;MSMSLTYFSLIQPWHPSSTLVHESALAVEKVAPGKFWEYSNALFNAQKEYFDVNVVNETRNQTYQRLAELAGTVEVDKDSVYKLLHIADKPDGDAYNIGNQVTNDVKFITKAARQVSAHVTPTVFFNGVVENSISSGWALDQWKEWIDNNVI
;
A
#
# COMPACT_ATOMS: atom_id res chain seq x y z
N MET A 1 10.14 27.97 0.88
CA MET A 1 9.05 27.01 1.15
C MET A 1 9.62 25.63 1.40
N SER A 2 8.90 24.78 2.17
CA SER A 2 9.17 23.35 2.25
C SER A 2 8.02 22.60 1.58
N MET A 3 8.31 21.80 0.56
CA MET A 3 7.36 20.87 -0.05
C MET A 3 7.49 19.51 0.63
N SER A 4 6.36 18.85 0.89
CA SER A 4 6.32 17.46 1.34
C SER A 4 5.50 16.61 0.38
N LEU A 5 6.07 15.53 -0.12
CA LEU A 5 5.34 14.49 -0.84
C LEU A 5 4.85 13.44 0.17
N THR A 6 3.55 13.17 0.18
CA THR A 6 2.96 12.12 1.03
C THR A 6 2.26 11.10 0.15
N TYR A 7 2.54 9.81 0.38
CA TYR A 7 1.85 8.71 -0.27
C TYR A 7 0.77 8.14 0.65
N PHE A 8 -0.43 7.93 0.10
CA PHE A 8 -1.52 7.25 0.78
C PHE A 8 -1.89 5.99 0.02
N SER A 9 -1.94 4.86 0.74
CA SER A 9 -2.53 3.63 0.23
C SER A 9 -4.06 3.77 0.19
N LEU A 10 -4.67 3.52 -0.97
CA LEU A 10 -6.12 3.49 -1.15
C LEU A 10 -6.55 2.10 -1.60
N ILE A 11 -7.06 1.32 -0.65
CA ILE A 11 -7.52 -0.05 -0.91
C ILE A 11 -8.79 0.00 -1.76
N GLN A 12 -8.77 -0.69 -2.91
CA GLN A 12 -9.92 -0.82 -3.79
C GLN A 12 -10.66 -2.14 -3.51
N PRO A 13 -11.86 -2.11 -2.91
CA PRO A 13 -12.51 -3.32 -2.39
C PRO A 13 -12.98 -4.31 -3.47
N TRP A 14 -13.06 -3.89 -4.73
CA TRP A 14 -13.35 -4.78 -5.86
C TRP A 14 -12.14 -5.60 -6.31
N HIS A 15 -10.94 -5.30 -5.80
CA HIS A 15 -9.73 -6.12 -5.95
C HIS A 15 -9.30 -6.63 -4.57
N PRO A 16 -9.75 -7.81 -4.12
CA PRO A 16 -9.50 -8.29 -2.75
C PRO A 16 -8.01 -8.31 -2.36
N SER A 17 -7.13 -8.62 -3.31
CA SER A 17 -5.69 -8.64 -3.12
C SER A 17 -5.06 -7.27 -2.85
N SER A 18 -5.76 -6.17 -3.20
CA SER A 18 -5.34 -4.80 -2.87
C SER A 18 -5.09 -4.66 -1.36
N THR A 19 -5.98 -5.22 -0.53
CA THR A 19 -5.82 -5.19 0.93
C THR A 19 -4.51 -5.84 1.34
N LEU A 20 -4.19 -7.03 0.79
CA LEU A 20 -2.99 -7.80 1.15
C LEU A 20 -1.71 -7.07 0.75
N VAL A 21 -1.70 -6.49 -0.46
CA VAL A 21 -0.57 -5.70 -0.98
C VAL A 21 -0.34 -4.46 -0.11
N HIS A 22 -1.38 -3.71 0.25
CA HIS A 22 -1.23 -2.54 1.11
C HIS A 22 -0.83 -2.90 2.55
N GLU A 23 -1.35 -4.01 3.10
CA GLU A 23 -0.91 -4.56 4.39
C GLU A 23 0.59 -4.88 4.38
N SER A 24 1.11 -5.45 3.29
CA SER A 24 2.55 -5.75 3.16
C SER A 24 3.43 -4.51 3.12
N ALA A 25 3.01 -3.44 2.45
CA ALA A 25 3.76 -2.19 2.41
C ALA A 25 3.85 -1.54 3.80
N LEU A 26 2.75 -1.56 4.56
CA LEU A 26 2.71 -1.08 5.95
C LEU A 26 3.56 -1.97 6.88
N ALA A 27 3.56 -3.29 6.67
CA ALA A 27 4.40 -4.21 7.43
C ALA A 27 5.89 -3.92 7.17
N VAL A 28 6.28 -3.69 5.91
CA VAL A 28 7.65 -3.30 5.55
C VAL A 28 8.04 -1.98 6.19
N GLU A 29 7.16 -0.97 6.17
CA GLU A 29 7.42 0.32 6.83
C GLU A 29 7.66 0.15 8.34
N LYS A 30 6.90 -0.73 9.02
CA LYS A 30 7.13 -1.03 10.44
C LYS A 30 8.46 -1.75 10.71
N VAL A 31 8.84 -2.69 9.86
CA VAL A 31 10.07 -3.48 10.02
C VAL A 31 11.30 -2.65 9.66
N ALA A 32 11.21 -1.86 8.58
CA ALA A 32 12.30 -1.07 8.02
C ALA A 32 11.74 0.25 7.45
N PRO A 33 11.60 1.32 8.27
CA PRO A 33 10.98 2.58 7.84
C PRO A 33 11.62 3.25 6.61
N GLY A 34 12.91 3.00 6.37
CA GLY A 34 13.63 3.52 5.19
C GLY A 34 13.37 2.76 3.88
N LYS A 35 12.73 1.58 3.94
CA LYS A 35 12.57 0.68 2.78
C LYS A 35 11.21 0.77 2.08
N PHE A 36 10.30 1.62 2.57
CA PHE A 36 8.96 1.76 2.01
C PHE A 36 8.96 2.02 0.49
N TRP A 37 9.77 2.96 0.01
CA TRP A 37 9.82 3.32 -1.40
C TRP A 37 10.48 2.25 -2.28
N GLU A 38 11.55 1.62 -1.80
CA GLU A 38 12.20 0.50 -2.49
C GLU A 38 11.22 -0.68 -2.63
N TYR A 39 10.50 -1.01 -1.56
CA TYR A 39 9.49 -2.06 -1.58
C TYR A 39 8.29 -1.72 -2.46
N SER A 40 7.81 -0.47 -2.42
CA SER A 40 6.73 -0.02 -3.29
C SER A 40 7.12 -0.15 -4.77
N ASN A 41 8.36 0.18 -5.12
CA ASN A 41 8.88 -0.03 -6.47
C ASN A 41 8.91 -1.52 -6.83
N ALA A 42 9.35 -2.39 -5.92
CA ALA A 42 9.31 -3.85 -6.12
C ALA A 42 7.88 -4.36 -6.33
N LEU A 43 6.91 -3.88 -5.54
CA LEU A 43 5.49 -4.17 -5.72
C LEU A 43 4.95 -3.73 -7.08
N PHE A 44 5.25 -2.51 -7.52
CA PHE A 44 4.82 -2.03 -8.83
C PHE A 44 5.42 -2.85 -9.98
N ASN A 45 6.69 -3.28 -9.85
CA ASN A 45 7.34 -4.15 -10.82
C ASN A 45 6.71 -5.54 -10.87
N ALA A 46 6.31 -6.08 -9.72
CA ALA A 46 5.70 -7.41 -9.58
C ALA A 46 4.15 -7.39 -9.64
N GLN A 47 3.51 -6.23 -9.83
CA GLN A 47 2.06 -6.04 -9.55
C GLN A 47 1.14 -7.05 -10.22
N LYS A 48 1.47 -7.49 -11.44
CA LYS A 48 0.68 -8.45 -12.21
C LYS A 48 0.54 -9.79 -11.49
N GLU A 49 1.52 -10.16 -10.68
CA GLU A 49 1.50 -11.39 -9.90
C GLU A 49 0.46 -11.39 -8.78
N TYR A 50 -0.05 -10.21 -8.40
CA TYR A 50 -0.99 -10.00 -7.30
C TYR A 50 -2.37 -9.53 -7.79
N PHE A 51 -2.59 -9.45 -9.11
CA PHE A 51 -3.91 -9.16 -9.67
C PHE A 51 -4.85 -10.35 -9.51
N ASP A 52 -6.17 -10.08 -9.54
CA ASP A 52 -7.21 -11.04 -9.18
C ASP A 52 -7.04 -12.41 -9.84
N VAL A 53 -6.79 -12.45 -11.15
CA VAL A 53 -6.65 -13.70 -11.91
C VAL A 53 -5.43 -14.54 -11.52
N ASN A 54 -4.42 -13.91 -10.93
CA ASN A 54 -3.16 -14.55 -10.53
C ASN A 54 -3.18 -15.06 -9.09
N VAL A 55 -4.08 -14.58 -8.24
CA VAL A 55 -4.19 -14.99 -6.82
C VAL A 55 -5.52 -15.65 -6.46
N VAL A 56 -6.43 -15.83 -7.42
CA VAL A 56 -7.80 -16.36 -7.17
C VAL A 56 -7.84 -17.71 -6.46
N ASN A 57 -6.80 -18.54 -6.61
CA ASN A 57 -6.69 -19.86 -5.99
C ASN A 57 -5.74 -19.89 -4.78
N GLU A 58 -5.23 -18.74 -4.35
CA GLU A 58 -4.36 -18.64 -3.18
C GLU A 58 -5.17 -18.36 -1.91
N THR A 59 -4.74 -18.99 -0.83
CA THR A 59 -5.17 -18.58 0.50
C THR A 59 -4.49 -17.26 0.89
N ARG A 60 -5.13 -16.48 1.76
CA ARG A 60 -4.58 -15.21 2.26
C ARG A 60 -3.14 -15.32 2.79
N ASN A 61 -2.84 -16.35 3.57
CA ASN A 61 -1.51 -16.54 4.16
C ASN A 61 -0.45 -16.97 3.13
N GLN A 62 -0.83 -17.63 2.02
CA GLN A 62 0.09 -17.93 0.93
C GLN A 62 0.50 -16.65 0.20
N THR A 63 -0.46 -15.76 -0.10
CA THR A 63 -0.14 -14.46 -0.71
C THR A 63 0.74 -13.61 0.21
N TYR A 64 0.50 -13.61 1.53
CA TYR A 64 1.38 -12.92 2.46
C TYR A 64 2.79 -13.47 2.54
N GLN A 65 2.95 -14.78 2.42
CA GLN A 65 4.28 -15.38 2.36
C GLN A 65 5.04 -14.90 1.12
N ARG A 66 4.39 -14.86 -0.05
CA ARG A 66 4.97 -14.32 -1.29
C ARG A 66 5.31 -12.83 -1.17
N LEU A 67 4.44 -12.04 -0.55
CA LEU A 67 4.68 -10.60 -0.31
C LEU A 67 5.85 -10.36 0.65
N ALA A 68 6.02 -11.21 1.66
CA ALA A 68 7.17 -11.18 2.55
C ALA A 68 8.46 -11.61 1.84
N GLU A 69 8.41 -12.62 0.97
CA GLU A 69 9.54 -13.01 0.11
C GLU A 69 9.96 -11.86 -0.82
N LEU A 70 8.99 -11.14 -1.41
CA LEU A 70 9.26 -9.94 -2.20
C LEU A 70 9.96 -8.87 -1.36
N ALA A 71 9.59 -8.69 -0.09
CA ALA A 71 10.27 -7.74 0.80
C ALA A 71 11.74 -8.12 1.04
N GLY A 72 12.06 -9.42 1.05
CA GLY A 72 13.43 -9.92 1.10
C GLY A 72 14.30 -9.47 -0.08
N THR A 73 13.70 -9.21 -1.25
CA THR A 73 14.43 -8.73 -2.45
C THR A 73 14.96 -7.30 -2.31
N VAL A 74 14.43 -6.53 -1.36
CA VAL A 74 14.87 -5.17 -1.01
C VAL A 74 15.55 -5.13 0.36
N GLU A 75 16.14 -6.27 0.77
CA GLU A 75 16.94 -6.42 1.99
C GLU A 75 16.18 -6.19 3.31
N VAL A 76 14.86 -6.41 3.29
CA VAL A 76 14.03 -6.40 4.51
C VAL A 76 13.93 -7.83 5.06
N ASP A 77 13.96 -7.98 6.39
CA ASP A 77 13.76 -9.28 7.03
C ASP A 77 12.34 -9.83 6.76
N LYS A 78 12.26 -10.77 5.83
CA LYS A 78 11.00 -11.40 5.40
C LYS A 78 10.27 -12.10 6.53
N ASP A 79 10.97 -12.68 7.51
CA ASP A 79 10.32 -13.42 8.59
C ASP A 79 9.62 -12.47 9.56
N SER A 80 10.25 -11.31 9.83
CA SER A 80 9.61 -10.22 10.56
C SER A 80 8.41 -9.64 9.82
N VAL A 81 8.50 -9.45 8.49
CA VAL A 81 7.36 -9.00 7.67
C VAL A 81 6.22 -10.02 7.72
N TYR A 82 6.50 -11.30 7.48
CA TYR A 82 5.47 -12.34 7.50
C TYR A 82 4.80 -12.46 8.87
N LYS A 83 5.58 -12.36 9.97
CA LYS A 83 5.04 -12.36 11.34
C LYS A 83 4.00 -11.25 11.55
N LEU A 84 4.20 -10.07 10.97
CA LEU A 84 3.23 -8.98 11.07
C LEU A 84 1.98 -9.23 10.24
N LEU A 85 2.09 -9.94 9.13
CA LEU A 85 1.01 -10.19 8.16
C LEU A 85 0.17 -11.43 8.46
N HIS A 86 0.78 -12.45 9.05
CA HIS A 86 0.17 -13.75 9.29
C HIS A 86 -1.16 -13.65 10.03
N ILE A 87 -2.17 -14.36 9.52
CA ILE A 87 -3.48 -14.54 10.15
C ILE A 87 -3.52 -15.90 10.85
N ALA A 88 -3.84 -15.92 12.14
CA ALA A 88 -4.02 -17.18 12.86
C ALA A 88 -5.24 -17.97 12.32
N ASP A 89 -5.12 -19.29 12.30
CA ASP A 89 -6.17 -20.23 11.89
C ASP A 89 -7.15 -20.57 13.01
N LYS A 90 -6.99 -19.94 14.17
CA LYS A 90 -7.82 -20.11 15.37
C LYS A 90 -8.27 -18.75 15.90
N PRO A 91 -9.47 -18.68 16.48
CA PRO A 91 -9.96 -17.45 17.10
C PRO A 91 -9.15 -17.09 18.36
N ASP A 92 -9.20 -15.82 18.74
CA ASP A 92 -8.70 -15.32 20.03
C ASP A 92 -9.89 -15.15 20.98
N GLY A 93 -10.15 -16.19 21.80
CA GLY A 93 -11.40 -16.29 22.56
C GLY A 93 -12.61 -16.30 21.62
N ASP A 94 -13.53 -15.35 21.80
CA ASP A 94 -14.71 -15.18 20.94
C ASP A 94 -14.46 -14.27 19.72
N ALA A 95 -13.23 -13.78 19.52
CA ALA A 95 -12.88 -12.94 18.38
C ALA A 95 -12.50 -13.78 17.16
N TYR A 96 -13.35 -13.73 16.12
CA TYR A 96 -13.09 -14.36 14.82
C TYR A 96 -12.51 -13.40 13.77
N ASN A 97 -12.68 -12.09 13.95
CA ASN A 97 -12.19 -11.04 13.06
C ASN A 97 -10.93 -10.37 13.63
N ILE A 98 -9.92 -11.18 13.96
CA ILE A 98 -8.70 -10.72 14.65
C ILE A 98 -7.76 -9.90 13.75
N GLY A 99 -7.81 -10.13 12.43
CA GLY A 99 -6.90 -9.48 11.49
C GLY A 99 -5.43 -9.87 11.72
N ASN A 100 -4.53 -8.99 11.30
CA ASN A 100 -3.08 -9.11 11.48
C ASN A 100 -2.54 -7.90 12.28
N GLN A 101 -1.22 -7.85 12.47
CA GLN A 101 -0.59 -6.82 13.31
C GLN A 101 -0.51 -5.43 12.64
N VAL A 102 -0.92 -5.30 11.38
CA VAL A 102 -1.01 -4.03 10.64
C VAL A 102 -2.45 -3.55 10.43
N THR A 103 -3.45 -4.27 10.95
CA THR A 103 -4.87 -3.98 10.75
C THR A 103 -5.27 -2.59 11.26
N ASN A 104 -4.65 -2.09 12.34
CA ASN A 104 -4.94 -0.75 12.85
C ASN A 104 -4.39 0.35 11.94
N ASP A 105 -3.26 0.13 11.28
CA ASP A 105 -2.70 1.05 10.29
C ASP A 105 -3.60 1.10 9.05
N VAL A 106 -4.09 -0.06 8.58
CA VAL A 106 -5.09 -0.14 7.50
C VAL A 106 -6.35 0.64 7.85
N LYS A 107 -6.88 0.48 9.08
CA LYS A 107 -8.05 1.25 9.54
C LYS A 107 -7.79 2.75 9.49
N PHE A 108 -6.58 3.18 9.87
CA PHE A 108 -6.21 4.58 9.85
C PHE A 108 -6.14 5.15 8.43
N ILE A 109 -5.39 4.52 7.51
CA ILE A 109 -5.30 5.00 6.11
C ILE A 109 -6.66 4.98 5.41
N THR A 110 -7.50 3.97 5.71
CA THR A 110 -8.87 3.88 5.19
C THR A 110 -9.73 5.03 5.69
N LYS A 111 -9.61 5.39 6.98
CA LYS A 111 -10.32 6.53 7.57
C LYS A 111 -9.84 7.85 6.94
N ALA A 112 -8.53 8.02 6.75
CA ALA A 112 -7.95 9.22 6.14
C ALA A 112 -8.42 9.40 4.70
N ALA A 113 -8.39 8.34 3.89
CA ALA A 113 -8.90 8.35 2.52
C ALA A 113 -10.39 8.73 2.44
N ARG A 114 -11.21 8.17 3.33
CA ARG A 114 -12.65 8.48 3.43
C ARG A 114 -12.89 9.94 3.79
N GLN A 115 -12.05 10.53 4.64
CA GLN A 115 -12.20 11.91 5.07
C GLN A 115 -12.03 12.92 3.92
N VAL A 116 -11.26 12.56 2.88
CA VAL A 116 -11.06 13.38 1.68
C VAL A 116 -11.84 12.88 0.47
N SER A 117 -12.78 11.94 0.67
CA SER A 117 -13.60 11.34 -0.39
C SER A 117 -12.79 10.76 -1.56
N ALA A 118 -11.58 10.24 -1.29
CA ALA A 118 -10.78 9.59 -2.31
C ALA A 118 -11.47 8.31 -2.78
N HIS A 119 -11.64 8.17 -4.10
CA HIS A 119 -12.37 7.05 -4.71
C HIS A 119 -11.58 6.36 -5.81
N VAL A 120 -11.13 7.11 -6.82
CA VAL A 120 -10.36 6.56 -7.95
C VAL A 120 -8.87 6.64 -7.65
N THR A 121 -8.10 5.65 -8.09
CA THR A 121 -6.64 5.63 -7.97
C THR A 121 -5.97 5.70 -9.34
N PRO A 122 -4.91 6.50 -9.51
CA PRO A 122 -4.42 7.50 -8.55
C PRO A 122 -5.35 8.73 -8.48
N THR A 123 -5.39 9.39 -7.32
CA THR A 123 -5.92 10.75 -7.13
C THR A 123 -4.84 11.58 -6.45
N VAL A 124 -4.57 12.78 -6.96
CA VAL A 124 -3.58 13.70 -6.37
C VAL A 124 -4.29 14.82 -5.63
N PHE A 125 -3.77 15.17 -4.46
CA PHE A 125 -4.22 16.32 -3.68
C PHE A 125 -3.07 17.31 -3.57
N PHE A 126 -3.33 18.57 -3.89
CA PHE A 126 -2.40 19.68 -3.69
C PHE A 126 -2.97 20.66 -2.66
N ASN A 127 -2.22 20.94 -1.60
CA ASN A 127 -2.66 21.76 -0.46
C ASN A 127 -4.05 21.37 0.09
N GLY A 128 -4.35 20.06 0.08
CA GLY A 128 -5.61 19.50 0.57
C GLY A 128 -6.78 19.52 -0.42
N VAL A 129 -6.59 20.02 -1.64
CA VAL A 129 -7.61 20.08 -2.70
C VAL A 129 -7.27 19.08 -3.80
N VAL A 130 -8.27 18.38 -4.33
CA VAL A 130 -8.08 17.44 -5.46
C VAL A 130 -7.56 18.19 -6.69
N GLU A 131 -6.46 17.71 -7.26
CA GLU A 131 -5.85 18.22 -8.48
C GLU A 131 -6.20 17.29 -9.66
N ASN A 132 -7.21 17.68 -10.44
CA ASN A 132 -7.75 16.84 -11.52
C ASN A 132 -6.95 16.91 -12.82
N SER A 133 -6.00 17.85 -12.95
CA SER A 133 -5.16 17.93 -14.16
C SER A 133 -4.11 16.83 -14.23
N ILE A 134 -3.73 16.26 -13.08
CA ILE A 134 -2.69 15.24 -13.00
C ILE A 134 -3.25 13.87 -13.41
N SER A 135 -2.55 13.22 -14.34
CA SER A 135 -2.92 11.90 -14.86
C SER A 135 -1.90 10.84 -14.44
N SER A 136 -2.37 9.60 -14.25
CA SER A 136 -1.53 8.41 -14.00
C SER A 136 -0.47 8.16 -15.08
N GLY A 137 -0.70 8.67 -16.29
CA GLY A 137 0.24 8.54 -17.41
C GLY A 137 1.33 9.62 -17.45
N TRP A 138 1.38 10.54 -16.49
CA TRP A 138 2.37 11.61 -16.51
C TRP A 138 3.80 11.09 -16.38
N ALA A 139 4.67 11.55 -17.27
CA ALA A 139 6.11 11.36 -17.17
C ALA A 139 6.74 12.34 -16.17
N LEU A 140 7.98 12.07 -15.76
CA LEU A 140 8.71 12.87 -14.78
C LEU A 140 8.78 14.37 -15.13
N ASP A 141 8.96 14.71 -16.41
CA ASP A 141 9.10 16.11 -16.82
C ASP A 141 7.78 16.88 -16.69
N GLN A 142 6.63 16.23 -16.89
CA GLN A 142 5.31 16.84 -16.66
C GLN A 142 5.10 17.14 -15.17
N TRP A 143 5.55 16.22 -14.29
CA TRP A 143 5.54 16.46 -12.85
C TRP A 143 6.42 17.64 -12.45
N LYS A 144 7.64 17.73 -12.98
CA LYS A 144 8.55 18.85 -12.70
C LYS A 144 7.96 20.18 -13.16
N GLU A 145 7.48 20.25 -14.40
CA GLU A 145 6.86 21.45 -14.94
C GLU A 145 5.67 21.89 -14.10
N TRP A 146 4.81 20.96 -13.69
CA TRP A 146 3.68 21.29 -12.83
C TRP A 146 4.13 21.79 -11.46
N ILE A 147 5.14 21.15 -10.83
CA ILE A 147 5.68 21.59 -9.54
C ILE A 147 6.27 22.99 -9.63
N ASP A 148 7.12 23.26 -10.63
CA ASP A 148 7.78 24.55 -10.83
C ASP A 148 6.77 25.70 -11.02
N ASN A 149 5.61 25.41 -11.62
CA ASN A 149 4.58 26.39 -11.89
C ASN A 149 3.58 26.60 -10.72
N ASN A 150 3.43 25.63 -9.82
CA ASN A 150 2.35 25.65 -8.81
C ASN A 150 2.85 25.67 -7.35
N VAL A 151 4.07 25.22 -7.09
CA VAL A 151 4.66 25.21 -5.75
C VAL A 151 5.49 26.47 -5.57
N ILE A 152 4.86 27.52 -5.05
CA ILE A 152 5.50 28.78 -4.65
C ILE A 152 6.24 28.59 -3.33
#